data_AF-A0A7W4BJB4-F1
#
_entry.id   AF-A0A7W4BJB4-F1
#
_cell.length_a   1.000
_cell.length_b   1.000
_cell.length_c   1.000
_cell.angle_alpha   90.00
_cell.angle_beta   90.00
_cell.angle_gamma   90.00
#
_symmetry.space_group_name_H-M   'P 1'
#
loop_
_entity.id
_entity.type
_entity.pdbx_description
1 polymer ?
#
loop_
_entity_poly.entity_id
_entity_poly.type
_entity_poly.pdbx_seq_one_letter_code
_entity_poly.pdbx_strand_id
1 'polypeptide(L)'
;MKIKYITPILILLLIMVHPLNIYAKWHLKTFSGGFVYTLLNLTYVPYDYYRQIGEVWVDTDESRTEYLNLKHRYKGNYGVYIASEAVRNKNHTFSATMNCLDKAIELESSFSNLTDLNREKATSLLIGMYSVGDEFSSEIKCSISISEKTQGQFFVFVKKLIHY
;
A
#
# COMPACT_ATOMS: atom_id res chain seq x y z
N MET A 1 4.54 -38.86 31.11
CA MET A 1 3.17 -39.02 30.57
C MET A 1 2.55 -37.71 30.03
N LYS A 2 3.34 -36.77 29.47
CA LYS A 2 2.84 -35.46 29.00
C LYS A 2 2.76 -35.31 27.47
N ILE A 3 3.41 -36.19 26.70
CA ILE A 3 3.53 -36.06 25.23
C ILE A 3 2.27 -36.55 24.49
N LYS A 4 1.51 -37.50 25.05
CA LYS A 4 0.32 -38.10 24.39
C LYS A 4 -0.81 -37.09 24.09
N TYR A 5 -0.91 -36.01 24.85
CA TYR A 5 -1.91 -34.96 24.63
C TYR A 5 -1.40 -33.82 23.74
N ILE A 6 -0.08 -33.72 23.52
CA ILE A 6 0.52 -32.66 22.69
C ILE A 6 0.22 -32.93 21.22
N THR A 7 0.36 -34.18 20.76
CA THR A 7 0.14 -34.57 19.37
C THR A 7 -1.28 -34.29 18.86
N PRO A 8 -2.39 -34.67 19.56
CA PRO A 8 -3.74 -34.35 19.09
C PRO A 8 -4.05 -32.85 19.12
N ILE A 9 -3.52 -32.10 20.09
CA ILE A 9 -3.65 -30.63 20.14
C ILE A 9 -2.92 -29.98 18.95
N LEU A 10 -1.72 -30.47 18.62
CA LEU A 10 -0.95 -29.97 17.48
C LEU A 10 -1.68 -30.22 16.15
N ILE A 11 -2.27 -31.41 15.99
CA ILE A 11 -3.08 -31.77 14.81
C ILE A 11 -4.32 -30.89 14.71
N LEU A 12 -5.04 -30.68 15.82
CA LEU A 12 -6.21 -29.80 15.86
C LEU A 12 -5.85 -28.35 15.48
N LEU A 13 -4.73 -27.83 16.00
CA LEU A 13 -4.23 -26.50 15.64
C LEU A 13 -3.89 -26.41 14.15
N LEU A 14 -3.20 -27.41 13.59
CA LEU A 14 -2.90 -27.47 12.16
C LEU A 14 -4.15 -27.45 11.27
N ILE A 15 -5.19 -28.20 11.66
CA ILE A 15 -6.47 -28.24 10.94
C ILE A 15 -7.18 -26.89 11.01
N MET A 16 -7.08 -26.16 12.13
CA MET A 16 -7.71 -24.85 12.33
C MET A 16 -6.99 -23.70 11.62
N VAL A 17 -5.68 -23.81 11.33
CA VAL A 17 -4.92 -22.75 10.65
C VAL A 17 -5.39 -22.50 9.22
N HIS A 18 -5.76 -23.55 8.49
CA HIS A 18 -6.19 -23.43 7.10
C HIS A 18 -7.52 -22.66 6.91
N PRO A 19 -8.63 -23.00 7.62
CA PRO A 19 -9.87 -22.23 7.54
C PRO A 19 -9.69 -20.80 8.06
N LEU A 20 -8.80 -20.59 9.04
CA LEU A 20 -8.51 -19.25 9.54
C LEU A 20 -7.82 -18.36 8.50
N ASN A 21 -6.88 -18.91 7.71
CA ASN A 21 -6.25 -18.19 6.60
C ASN A 21 -7.26 -17.81 5.49
N ILE A 22 -8.20 -18.72 5.18
CA ILE A 22 -9.26 -18.47 4.21
C ILE A 22 -10.19 -17.36 4.72
N TYR A 23 -10.61 -17.46 5.97
CA TYR A 23 -11.44 -16.45 6.63
C TYR A 23 -10.74 -15.09 6.67
N ALA A 24 -9.47 -15.04 7.08
CA ALA A 24 -8.68 -13.81 7.11
C ALA A 24 -8.62 -13.14 5.74
N LYS A 25 -8.31 -13.93 4.69
CA LYS A 25 -8.27 -13.43 3.32
C LYS A 25 -9.62 -12.89 2.85
N TRP A 26 -10.72 -13.58 3.15
CA TRP A 26 -12.06 -13.11 2.83
C TRP A 26 -12.44 -11.85 3.61
N HIS A 27 -12.16 -11.80 4.91
CA HIS A 27 -12.52 -10.69 5.78
C HIS A 27 -11.78 -9.41 5.37
N LEU A 28 -10.47 -9.49 5.09
CA LEU A 28 -9.66 -8.36 4.64
C LEU A 28 -10.01 -7.87 3.22
N LYS A 29 -10.69 -8.70 2.43
CA LYS A 29 -11.27 -8.31 1.14
C LYS A 29 -12.61 -7.61 1.30
N THR A 30 -13.36 -7.98 2.34
CA THR A 30 -14.76 -7.56 2.51
C THR A 30 -14.87 -6.30 3.35
N PHE A 31 -14.02 -6.13 4.37
CA PHE A 31 -14.08 -5.04 5.32
C PHE A 31 -12.80 -4.20 5.28
N SER A 32 -12.93 -2.90 5.56
CA SER A 32 -11.82 -1.94 5.62
C SER A 32 -11.47 -1.50 7.06
N GLY A 33 -12.21 -1.97 8.07
CA GLY A 33 -12.04 -1.56 9.47
C GLY A 33 -12.82 -2.42 10.47
N GLY A 34 -12.72 -2.06 11.76
CA GLY A 34 -13.33 -2.78 12.89
C GLY A 34 -12.35 -3.70 13.63
N PHE A 35 -12.73 -4.11 14.85
CA PHE A 35 -11.85 -4.88 15.75
C PHE A 35 -11.29 -6.16 15.10
N VAL A 36 -12.16 -6.95 14.45
CA VAL A 36 -11.76 -8.20 13.78
C VAL A 36 -10.82 -7.92 12.61
N TYR A 37 -11.06 -6.85 11.84
CA TYR A 37 -10.17 -6.43 10.76
C TYR A 37 -8.78 -6.08 11.30
N THR A 38 -8.70 -5.24 12.34
CA THR A 38 -7.43 -4.84 12.97
C THR A 38 -6.67 -6.05 13.49
N LEU A 39 -7.35 -6.98 14.18
CA LEU A 39 -6.73 -8.17 14.73
C LEU A 39 -6.15 -9.07 13.62
N LEU A 40 -6.91 -9.34 12.56
CA LEU A 40 -6.45 -10.16 11.43
C LEU A 40 -5.32 -9.47 10.66
N ASN A 41 -5.36 -8.14 10.53
CA ASN A 41 -4.30 -7.34 9.91
C ASN A 41 -2.97 -7.38 10.67
N LEU A 42 -2.98 -7.80 11.93
CA LEU A 42 -1.77 -7.98 12.75
C LEU A 42 -1.33 -9.44 12.85
N THR A 43 -2.27 -10.38 12.86
CA THR A 43 -2.02 -11.78 13.24
C THR A 43 -2.08 -12.77 12.09
N TYR A 44 -2.89 -12.52 11.06
CA TYR A 44 -3.14 -13.43 9.94
C TYR A 44 -3.10 -12.68 8.61
N VAL A 45 -1.95 -12.07 8.33
CA VAL A 45 -1.72 -11.31 7.11
C VAL A 45 -1.41 -12.25 5.94
N PRO A 46 -2.20 -12.23 4.84
CA PRO A 46 -1.88 -12.98 3.64
C PRO A 46 -0.52 -12.59 3.05
N TYR A 47 0.20 -13.55 2.46
CA TYR A 47 1.54 -13.34 1.91
C TYR A 47 1.64 -12.22 0.84
N ASP A 48 0.52 -11.91 0.19
CA ASP A 48 0.42 -10.90 -0.86
C ASP A 48 -0.22 -9.59 -0.42
N TYR A 49 -0.52 -9.44 0.88
CA TYR A 49 -1.26 -8.31 1.42
C TYR A 49 -0.51 -6.98 1.31
N TYR A 50 0.80 -6.98 1.58
CA TYR A 50 1.67 -5.80 1.48
C TYR A 50 2.46 -5.72 0.18
N ARG A 51 2.18 -6.63 -0.78
CA ARG A 51 2.83 -6.58 -2.08
C ARG A 51 2.40 -5.33 -2.83
N GLN A 52 3.31 -4.85 -3.67
CA GLN A 52 3.02 -3.76 -4.60
C GLN A 52 1.89 -4.14 -5.55
N ILE A 53 1.00 -3.18 -5.81
CA ILE A 53 -0.22 -3.38 -6.62
C ILE A 53 -0.20 -2.62 -7.95
N GLY A 54 0.80 -1.78 -8.17
CA GLY A 54 1.06 -1.05 -9.41
C GLY A 54 2.33 -0.22 -9.30
N GLU A 55 2.94 0.05 -10.45
CA GLU A 55 4.14 0.88 -10.62
C GLU A 55 4.10 1.62 -11.96
N VAL A 56 4.80 2.74 -12.03
CA VAL A 56 5.02 3.49 -13.27
C VAL A 56 6.29 4.35 -13.14
N TRP A 57 6.99 4.54 -14.25
CA TRP A 57 8.06 5.54 -14.35
C TRP A 57 7.46 6.85 -14.87
N VAL A 58 7.71 7.94 -14.16
CA VAL A 58 7.27 9.28 -14.55
C VAL A 58 8.51 10.08 -14.88
N ASP A 59 8.61 10.52 -16.13
CA ASP A 59 9.59 11.50 -16.57
C ASP A 59 8.89 12.85 -16.65
N THR A 60 9.27 13.80 -15.80
CA THR A 60 8.67 15.13 -15.80
C THR A 60 9.19 16.03 -16.92
N ASP A 61 10.30 15.65 -17.56
CA ASP A 61 10.88 16.41 -18.67
C ASP A 61 10.14 16.09 -19.98
N GLU A 62 9.42 14.96 -20.02
CA GLU A 62 8.50 14.61 -21.10
C GLU A 62 7.06 14.99 -20.74
N SER A 63 6.33 15.62 -21.67
CA SER A 63 4.90 15.95 -21.51
C SER A 63 3.97 14.75 -21.72
N ARG A 64 4.34 13.59 -21.17
CA ARG A 64 3.56 12.35 -21.30
C ARG A 64 2.73 12.10 -20.05
N THR A 65 1.45 11.82 -20.27
CA THR A 65 0.58 11.33 -19.20
C THR A 65 0.85 9.86 -18.98
N GLU A 66 1.48 9.55 -17.84
CA GLU A 66 1.77 8.19 -17.44
C GLU A 66 0.60 7.57 -16.68
N TYR A 67 0.34 6.29 -16.95
CA TYR A 67 -0.80 5.58 -16.39
C TYR A 67 -0.36 4.44 -15.48
N LEU A 68 -0.94 4.43 -14.29
CA LEU A 68 -0.76 3.44 -13.25
C LEU A 68 -1.96 2.48 -13.24
N ASN A 69 -1.71 1.22 -13.53
CA ASN A 69 -2.72 0.16 -13.39
C ASN A 69 -2.64 -0.44 -11.99
N LEU A 70 -3.69 -0.24 -11.20
CA LEU A 70 -3.76 -0.65 -9.80
C LEU A 70 -4.68 -1.87 -9.65
N LYS A 71 -4.16 -2.92 -9.01
CA LYS A 71 -4.93 -4.13 -8.68
C LYS A 71 -5.09 -4.30 -7.17
N HIS A 72 -6.14 -3.71 -6.63
CA HIS A 72 -6.49 -3.79 -5.21
C HIS A 72 -7.03 -5.17 -4.85
N ARG A 73 -6.24 -5.91 -4.08
CA ARG A 73 -6.62 -7.27 -3.62
C ARG A 73 -7.37 -7.26 -2.30
N TYR A 74 -7.31 -6.17 -1.54
CA TYR A 74 -7.82 -6.05 -0.17
C TYR A 74 -8.33 -4.62 0.06
N LYS A 75 -9.31 -4.44 0.94
CA LYS A 75 -9.83 -3.11 1.31
C LYS A 75 -8.99 -2.44 2.38
N GLY A 76 -9.05 -1.12 2.53
CA GLY A 76 -8.30 -0.35 3.51
C GLY A 76 -7.33 0.65 2.87
N ASN A 77 -6.31 1.08 3.62
CA ASN A 77 -5.45 2.20 3.20
C ASN A 77 -4.25 1.76 2.36
N TYR A 78 -4.00 2.48 1.28
CA TYR A 78 -2.87 2.31 0.37
C TYR A 78 -2.01 3.56 0.39
N GLY A 79 -0.70 3.35 0.39
CA GLY A 79 0.30 4.41 0.28
C GLY A 79 0.83 4.51 -1.15
N VAL A 80 0.99 5.74 -1.62
CA VAL A 80 1.66 6.06 -2.88
C VAL A 80 3.08 6.51 -2.56
N TYR A 81 4.06 5.85 -3.16
CA TYR A 81 5.47 6.07 -2.89
C TYR A 81 6.19 6.53 -4.15
N ILE A 82 7.18 7.41 -3.95
CA ILE A 82 8.14 7.81 -4.97
C ILE A 82 9.53 7.32 -4.58
N ALA A 83 10.26 6.75 -5.51
CA ALA A 83 11.67 6.44 -5.42
C ALA A 83 12.46 7.21 -6.49
N SER A 84 13.48 7.95 -6.07
CA SER A 84 14.41 8.70 -6.91
C SER A 84 15.61 9.12 -6.06
N GLU A 85 16.73 9.49 -6.68
CA GLU A 85 17.87 10.07 -5.96
C GLU A 85 17.47 11.37 -5.25
N ALA A 86 16.58 12.17 -5.87
CA ALA A 86 16.08 13.42 -5.31
C ALA A 86 15.31 13.23 -3.99
N VAL A 87 14.78 12.03 -3.71
CA VAL A 87 14.03 11.73 -2.49
C VAL A 87 14.90 11.90 -1.23
N ARG A 88 16.20 11.61 -1.33
CA ARG A 88 17.12 11.71 -0.18
C ARG A 88 17.31 13.14 0.32
N ASN A 89 17.02 14.14 -0.51
CA ASN A 89 17.10 15.53 -0.12
C ASN A 89 15.85 15.94 0.65
N LYS A 90 16.02 16.21 1.96
CA LYS A 90 14.95 16.64 2.87
C LYS A 90 14.35 18.00 2.51
N ASN A 91 15.09 18.84 1.77
CA ASN A 91 14.62 20.17 1.38
C ASN A 91 13.67 20.14 0.17
N HIS A 92 13.53 19.00 -0.52
CA HIS A 92 12.58 18.87 -1.61
C HIS A 92 11.24 18.41 -1.06
N THR A 93 10.16 19.08 -1.46
CA THR A 93 8.80 18.57 -1.28
C THR A 93 8.32 18.00 -2.60
N PHE A 94 7.68 16.84 -2.52
CA PHE A 94 7.07 16.19 -3.67
C PHE A 94 5.56 16.37 -3.57
N SER A 95 4.98 16.96 -4.59
CA SER A 95 3.53 16.99 -4.78
C SER A 95 3.17 16.28 -6.08
N ALA A 96 2.11 15.49 -6.02
CA ALA A 96 1.57 14.79 -7.17
C ALA A 96 0.04 14.75 -7.08
N THR A 97 -0.59 14.63 -8.24
CA THR A 97 -2.01 14.37 -8.35
C THR A 97 -2.19 13.04 -9.06
N MET A 98 -2.96 12.15 -8.45
CA MET A 98 -3.35 10.88 -9.05
C MET A 98 -4.82 10.96 -9.43
N ASN A 99 -5.11 10.97 -10.72
CA ASN A 99 -6.46 11.04 -11.25
C ASN A 99 -6.93 9.64 -11.62
N CYS A 100 -7.86 9.12 -10.85
CA CYS A 100 -8.58 7.88 -11.12
C CYS A 100 -9.99 8.23 -11.65
N LEU A 101 -10.66 7.29 -12.34
CA LEU A 101 -11.94 7.48 -13.05
C LEU A 101 -12.86 8.58 -12.50
N ASP A 102 -13.20 8.52 -11.21
CA ASP A 102 -14.14 9.47 -10.58
C ASP A 102 -13.53 10.29 -9.43
N LYS A 103 -12.23 10.14 -9.15
CA LYS A 103 -11.58 10.76 -7.97
C LYS A 103 -10.17 11.24 -8.29
N ALA A 104 -9.94 12.54 -8.08
CA ALA A 104 -8.62 13.12 -7.98
C ALA A 104 -8.10 12.94 -6.55
N ILE A 105 -6.92 12.33 -6.41
CA ILE A 105 -6.26 12.13 -5.13
C ILE A 105 -5.03 13.05 -5.11
N GLU A 106 -5.07 14.04 -4.24
CA GLU A 106 -3.93 14.93 -3.98
C GLU A 106 -2.92 14.24 -3.06
N LEU A 107 -1.66 14.25 -3.47
CA LEU A 107 -0.55 13.60 -2.79
C LEU A 107 0.50 14.66 -2.48
N GLU A 108 0.78 14.89 -1.20
CA GLU A 108 1.86 15.77 -0.77
C GLU A 108 2.75 15.09 0.27
N SER A 109 4.07 15.12 0.04
CA SER A 109 5.04 14.53 0.95
C SER A 109 5.08 15.19 2.32
N SER A 110 4.67 16.46 2.43
CA SER A 110 4.65 17.22 3.68
C SER A 110 3.68 16.63 4.73
N PHE A 111 2.65 15.91 4.30
CA PHE A 111 1.73 15.21 5.19
C PHE A 111 2.28 13.88 5.73
N SER A 112 3.44 13.43 5.25
CA SER A 112 3.98 12.09 5.49
C SER A 112 5.17 12.11 6.46
N ASN A 113 4.88 12.32 7.75
CA ASN A 113 5.88 12.21 8.83
C ASN A 113 6.52 10.80 8.95
N LEU A 114 5.87 9.78 8.36
CA LEU A 114 6.25 8.37 8.46
C LEU A 114 7.57 8.03 7.77
N THR A 115 7.85 8.63 6.62
CA THR A 115 9.08 8.37 5.85
C THR A 115 10.16 9.45 6.03
N ASP A 116 9.82 10.58 6.64
CA ASP A 116 10.74 11.71 6.83
C ASP A 116 11.82 11.44 7.91
N LEU A 117 11.49 10.64 8.92
CA LEU A 117 12.38 10.30 10.04
C LEU A 117 13.71 9.63 9.61
N ASN A 118 13.72 8.90 8.49
CA ASN A 118 14.90 8.20 7.98
C ASN A 118 15.23 8.54 6.51
N ARG A 119 14.81 9.72 6.06
CA ARG A 119 14.84 10.12 4.64
C ARG A 119 16.21 10.07 3.97
N GLU A 120 17.29 10.33 4.72
CA GLU A 120 18.67 10.26 4.20
C GLU A 120 19.09 8.84 3.80
N LYS A 121 18.49 7.82 4.43
CA LYS A 121 18.74 6.40 4.14
C LYS A 121 17.59 5.75 3.37
N ALA A 122 16.49 6.48 3.15
CA ALA A 122 15.32 5.97 2.47
C ALA A 122 15.55 5.93 0.96
N THR A 123 15.14 4.82 0.34
CA THR A 123 15.10 4.67 -1.12
C THR A 123 13.76 5.08 -1.70
N SER A 124 12.77 5.33 -0.84
CA SER A 124 11.42 5.75 -1.24
C SER A 124 10.77 6.63 -0.18
N LEU A 125 9.89 7.52 -0.63
CA LEU A 125 9.12 8.46 0.19
C LEU A 125 7.64 8.20 -0.01
N LEU A 126 6.88 8.11 1.08
CA LEU A 126 5.43 8.11 1.02
C LEU A 126 4.98 9.54 0.70
N ILE A 127 4.34 9.74 -0.44
CA ILE A 127 3.88 11.06 -0.90
C ILE A 127 2.39 11.27 -0.67
N GLY A 128 1.66 10.24 -0.26
CA GLY A 128 0.25 10.37 0.09
C GLY A 128 -0.41 9.01 0.23
N MET A 129 -1.68 9.02 0.63
CA MET A 129 -2.44 7.80 0.88
C MET A 129 -3.89 7.96 0.46
N TYR A 130 -4.54 6.83 0.19
CA TYR A 130 -5.97 6.80 -0.09
C TYR A 130 -6.59 5.52 0.46
N SER A 131 -7.89 5.57 0.73
CA SER A 131 -8.65 4.45 1.27
C SER A 131 -9.46 3.77 0.18
N VAL A 132 -9.36 2.45 0.12
CA VAL A 132 -10.16 1.58 -0.75
C VAL A 132 -11.30 1.00 0.08
N GLY A 133 -12.49 1.56 -0.12
CA GLY A 133 -13.76 1.10 0.46
C GLY A 133 -14.60 0.31 -0.56
N ASP A 134 -15.92 0.36 -0.40
CA ASP A 134 -16.87 -0.28 -1.34
C ASP A 134 -16.92 0.41 -2.70
N GLU A 135 -16.61 1.71 -2.75
CA GLU A 135 -16.71 2.53 -3.97
C GLU A 135 -15.51 2.41 -4.91
N PHE A 136 -14.39 1.82 -4.46
CA PHE A 136 -13.20 1.69 -5.29
C PHE A 136 -13.20 0.32 -6.00
N SER A 137 -13.12 0.33 -7.33
CA SER A 137 -12.96 -0.89 -8.13
C SER A 137 -11.69 -1.65 -7.73
N SER A 138 -11.73 -2.98 -7.79
CA SER A 138 -10.56 -3.84 -7.55
C SER A 138 -9.46 -3.66 -8.61
N GLU A 139 -9.84 -3.22 -9.80
CA GLU A 139 -8.91 -2.88 -10.87
C GLU A 139 -9.25 -1.48 -11.37
N ILE A 140 -8.28 -0.57 -11.29
CA ILE A 140 -8.46 0.83 -11.67
C ILE A 140 -7.21 1.34 -12.38
N LYS A 141 -7.43 2.11 -13.44
CA LYS A 141 -6.38 2.83 -14.15
C LYS A 141 -6.43 4.28 -13.68
N CYS A 142 -5.30 4.77 -13.19
CA CYS A 142 -5.16 6.16 -12.78
C CYS A 142 -4.03 6.81 -13.57
N SER A 143 -4.14 8.07 -13.93
CA SER A 143 -2.99 8.85 -14.36
C SER A 143 -2.31 9.48 -13.15
N ILE A 144 -1.00 9.66 -13.22
CA ILE A 144 -0.26 10.40 -12.18
C ILE A 144 0.56 11.50 -12.81
N SER A 145 0.52 12.68 -12.19
CA SER A 145 1.32 13.83 -12.56
C SER A 145 2.07 14.34 -11.33
N ILE A 146 3.40 14.42 -11.43
CA ILE A 146 4.26 15.03 -10.40
C ILE A 146 4.42 16.51 -10.75
N SER A 147 4.35 17.40 -9.76
CA SER A 147 4.41 18.84 -9.99
C SER A 147 5.74 19.27 -10.60
N GLU A 148 5.66 20.15 -11.61
CA GLU A 148 6.76 20.66 -12.44
C GLU A 148 7.94 21.29 -11.67
N LYS A 149 7.76 21.64 -10.39
CA LYS A 149 8.87 22.12 -9.54
C LYS A 149 9.95 21.07 -9.29
N THR A 150 9.64 19.78 -9.52
CA THR A 150 10.57 18.67 -9.29
C THR A 150 10.87 18.00 -10.61
N GLN A 151 11.87 18.51 -11.34
CA GLN A 151 12.33 17.91 -12.60
C GLN A 151 13.13 16.62 -12.36
N GLY A 152 12.90 15.61 -13.22
CA GLY A 152 13.64 14.37 -13.28
C GLY A 152 12.79 13.13 -13.51
N GLN A 153 13.42 11.97 -13.34
CA GLN A 153 12.78 10.66 -13.46
C GLN A 153 12.44 10.10 -12.07
N PHE A 154 11.20 9.64 -11.93
CA PHE A 154 10.64 9.17 -10.67
C PHE A 154 9.99 7.80 -10.87
N PHE A 155 10.36 6.86 -10.01
CA PHE A 155 9.65 5.59 -9.93
C PHE A 155 8.53 5.70 -8.91
N VAL A 156 7.30 5.62 -9.38
CA VAL A 156 6.11 5.68 -8.54
C VAL A 156 5.58 4.27 -8.34
N PHE A 157 5.30 3.88 -7.10
CA PHE A 157 4.68 2.59 -6.80
C PHE A 157 3.68 2.68 -5.66
N VAL A 158 2.74 1.74 -5.65
CA VAL A 158 1.65 1.71 -4.67
C VAL A 158 1.62 0.38 -3.94
N LYS A 159 1.51 0.44 -2.62
CA LYS A 159 1.37 -0.75 -1.76
C LYS A 159 0.47 -0.45 -0.56
N LYS A 160 0.02 -1.52 0.09
CA LYS A 160 -0.81 -1.41 1.29
C LYS A 160 0.00 -0.88 2.48
N LEU A 161 -0.62 -0.03 3.31
CA LEU A 161 0.01 0.48 4.53
C LEU A 161 0.05 -0.59 5.62
N ILE A 162 1.19 -0.68 6.32
CA ILE A 162 1.45 -1.68 7.36
C ILE A 162 0.83 -1.24 8.71
N HIS A 163 0.70 0.06 8.98
CA HIS A 163 0.19 0.58 10.26
C HIS A 163 -0.66 1.85 10.12
N TYR A 164 -1.68 1.96 10.97
CA TYR A 164 -2.43 3.17 11.33
C TYR A 164 -2.73 3.11 12.84
#